data_AF-M3Y0R6-F1
#
_entry.id   AF-M3Y0R6-F1
#
_cell.length_a   1.000
_cell.length_b   1.000
_cell.length_c   1.000
_cell.angle_alpha   90.00
_cell.angle_beta   90.00
_cell.angle_gamma   90.00
#
_symmetry.space_group_name_H-M   'P 1'
#
loop_
_entity.id
_entity.type
_entity.pdbx_description
1 polymer ?
#
loop_
_entity_poly.entity_id
_entity_poly.type
_entity_poly.pdbx_seq_one_letter_code
_entity_poly.pdbx_strand_id
1 'polypeptide(L)'
;MTFQKIPDEVTKFQLTFLPPSQPNGNIQVYQALVYREDDPTTVQIHNLSIIQQTDTSVIAMLEGLKGGHTYNISVYAINSAGAGPKVQMRITMDIKAPARPKTKPTPIYDATGKLLVTSTTITIRMPICYYNDDHGPIKNVQVLVTEAGAQHDGNVTKWYDAYFNKPRPYFTNEGFPNPPCTEGKTKFSGNEEIYIIGADNACMIPGNEDRVCNGPLKPKKQYLFKFRATNIMGQFTDSDYSDPVKTLGKIYSVI
;
A
#
# COMPACT_ATOMS: atom_id res chain seq x y z
N MET A 1 31.35 -12.83 -1.76
CA MET A 1 30.14 -12.23 -2.35
C MET A 1 29.91 -10.90 -1.67
N THR A 2 29.62 -9.85 -2.43
CA THR A 2 29.31 -8.51 -1.93
C THR A 2 28.04 -8.02 -2.61
N PHE A 3 27.49 -6.91 -2.10
CA PHE A 3 26.29 -6.31 -2.64
C PHE A 3 26.37 -4.79 -2.62
N GLN A 4 25.57 -4.16 -3.46
CA GLN A 4 25.38 -2.73 -3.51
C GLN A 4 23.88 -2.41 -3.62
N LYS A 5 23.37 -1.63 -2.67
CA LYS A 5 22.02 -1.07 -2.75
C LYS A 5 21.97 0.03 -3.81
N ILE A 6 20.86 0.09 -4.53
CA ILE A 6 20.61 1.14 -5.51
C ILE A 6 19.97 2.34 -4.77
N PRO A 7 20.48 3.57 -4.95
CA PRO A 7 19.85 4.75 -4.37
C PRO A 7 18.38 4.84 -4.74
N ASP A 8 17.54 5.22 -3.78
CA ASP A 8 16.09 5.30 -3.94
C ASP A 8 15.40 3.99 -4.36
N GLU A 9 16.05 2.84 -4.24
CA GLU A 9 15.43 1.53 -4.49
C GLU A 9 15.47 0.61 -3.28
N VAL A 10 14.32 0.01 -2.98
CA VAL A 10 14.12 -0.83 -1.80
C VAL A 10 13.61 -2.22 -2.13
N THR A 11 13.34 -2.47 -3.40
CA THR A 11 12.80 -3.75 -3.89
C THR A 11 13.84 -4.62 -4.60
N LYS A 12 15.03 -4.07 -4.82
CA LYS A 12 16.11 -4.73 -5.54
C LYS A 12 17.48 -4.17 -5.19
N PHE A 13 18.51 -4.96 -5.47
CA PHE A 13 19.89 -4.56 -5.28
C PHE A 13 20.84 -5.38 -6.17
N GLN A 14 22.06 -4.87 -6.33
CA GLN A 14 23.09 -5.51 -7.15
C GLN A 14 23.94 -6.46 -6.30
N LEU A 15 24.18 -7.66 -6.83
CA LEU A 15 25.05 -8.70 -6.29
C LEU A 15 26.34 -8.78 -7.11
N THR A 16 27.45 -9.01 -6.42
CA THR A 16 28.74 -9.34 -7.05
C THR A 16 29.32 -10.59 -6.40
N PHE A 17 29.59 -11.62 -7.20
CA PHE A 17 30.13 -12.90 -6.73
C PHE A 17 31.08 -13.53 -7.75
N LEU A 18 31.88 -14.51 -7.31
CA LEU A 18 32.78 -15.24 -8.20
C LEU A 18 31.99 -16.34 -8.94
N PRO A 19 32.24 -16.57 -10.24
CA PRO A 19 31.72 -17.75 -10.91
C PRO A 19 32.33 -19.03 -10.30
N PRO A 20 31.65 -20.19 -10.37
CA PRO A 20 32.20 -21.47 -9.91
C PRO A 20 33.51 -21.80 -10.61
N SER A 21 34.56 -22.13 -9.86
CA SER A 21 35.88 -22.50 -10.41
C SER A 21 35.87 -23.84 -11.14
N GLN A 22 34.94 -24.73 -10.77
CA GLN A 22 34.72 -26.04 -11.40
C GLN A 22 33.26 -26.16 -11.83
N PRO A 23 32.87 -25.54 -12.96
CA PRO A 23 31.48 -25.54 -13.40
C PRO A 23 31.02 -26.91 -13.91
N ASN A 24 31.95 -27.82 -14.23
CA ASN A 24 31.70 -29.21 -14.66
C ASN A 24 30.62 -29.34 -15.75
N GLY A 25 30.59 -28.36 -16.66
CA GLY A 25 29.57 -28.18 -17.69
C GLY A 25 29.27 -26.70 -17.92
N ASN A 26 28.46 -26.39 -18.93
CA ASN A 26 28.03 -25.02 -19.18
C ASN A 26 26.98 -24.60 -18.13
N ILE A 27 27.21 -23.46 -17.47
CA ILE A 27 26.24 -22.87 -16.55
C ILE A 27 25.03 -22.38 -17.36
N GLN A 28 23.84 -22.83 -16.97
CA GLN A 28 22.59 -22.48 -17.61
C GLN A 28 21.92 -21.27 -16.94
N VAL A 29 22.00 -21.19 -15.61
CA VAL A 29 21.38 -20.10 -14.83
C VAL A 29 22.06 -19.93 -13.48
N TYR A 30 22.01 -18.73 -12.93
CA TYR A 30 22.28 -18.47 -11.52
C TYR A 30 20.97 -18.20 -10.80
N GLN A 31 20.78 -18.84 -9.64
CA GLN A 31 19.60 -18.68 -8.80
C GLN A 31 19.96 -18.21 -7.40
N ALA A 32 19.02 -17.52 -6.77
CA ALA A 32 19.06 -17.13 -5.38
C ALA A 32 17.90 -17.78 -4.62
N LEU A 33 18.21 -18.56 -3.60
CA LEU A 33 17.25 -18.98 -2.59
C LEU A 33 17.17 -17.89 -1.52
N VAL A 34 15.98 -17.34 -1.31
CA VAL A 34 15.72 -16.15 -0.49
C VAL A 34 14.64 -16.48 0.53
N TYR A 35 14.86 -16.12 1.79
CA TYR A 35 13.82 -16.13 2.82
C TYR A 35 14.03 -14.96 3.78
N ARG A 36 12.93 -14.50 4.39
CA ARG A 36 12.97 -13.43 5.38
C ARG A 36 13.29 -13.98 6.77
N GLU A 37 13.96 -13.21 7.60
CA GLU A 37 14.25 -13.62 8.99
C GLU A 37 13.00 -13.71 9.87
N ASP A 38 12.02 -12.84 9.63
CA ASP A 38 10.74 -12.81 10.36
C ASP A 38 9.74 -13.86 9.85
N ASP A 39 10.04 -14.53 8.74
CA ASP A 39 9.22 -15.56 8.12
C ASP A 39 10.10 -16.58 7.37
N PRO A 40 10.90 -17.38 8.11
CA PRO A 40 11.91 -18.26 7.51
C PRO A 40 11.30 -19.49 6.82
N THR A 41 10.02 -19.78 7.04
CA THR A 41 9.32 -20.90 6.38
C THR A 41 8.93 -20.56 4.94
N THR A 42 8.83 -19.28 4.60
CA THR A 42 8.50 -18.82 3.25
C THR A 42 9.76 -18.62 2.42
N VAL A 43 10.18 -19.70 1.73
CA VAL A 43 11.36 -19.69 0.86
C VAL A 43 10.95 -19.41 -0.58
N GLN A 44 11.65 -18.49 -1.23
CA GLN A 44 11.49 -18.14 -2.64
C GLN A 44 12.77 -18.44 -3.42
N ILE A 45 12.62 -18.86 -4.67
CA ILE A 45 13.74 -19.06 -5.60
C ILE A 45 13.62 -18.03 -6.71
N HIS A 46 14.66 -17.23 -6.87
CA HIS A 46 14.74 -16.17 -7.86
C HIS A 46 15.80 -16.50 -8.90
N ASN A 47 15.47 -16.38 -10.18
CA ASN A 47 16.49 -16.35 -11.22
C ASN A 47 17.19 -14.99 -11.17
N LEU A 48 18.53 -15.00 -11.15
CA LEU A 48 19.31 -13.77 -11.13
C LEU A 48 19.38 -13.15 -12.52
N SER A 49 19.13 -11.85 -12.61
CA SER A 49 19.29 -11.09 -13.85
C SER A 49 20.75 -10.68 -14.02
N ILE A 50 21.50 -11.39 -14.85
CA ILE A 50 22.94 -11.12 -15.05
C ILE A 50 23.13 -9.82 -15.82
N ILE A 51 23.90 -8.90 -15.23
CA ILE A 51 24.27 -7.60 -15.81
C ILE A 51 25.61 -7.72 -16.54
N GLN A 52 26.58 -8.36 -15.90
CA GLN A 52 27.92 -8.55 -16.43
C GLN A 52 28.49 -9.87 -15.91
N GLN A 53 29.23 -10.58 -16.76
CA GLN A 53 29.94 -11.79 -16.38
C GLN A 53 31.33 -11.81 -17.02
N THR A 54 32.34 -12.09 -16.20
CA THR A 54 33.74 -12.33 -16.57
C THR A 54 34.22 -13.61 -15.89
N ASP A 55 35.45 -14.04 -16.19
CA ASP A 55 36.05 -15.21 -15.55
C ASP A 55 36.28 -15.03 -14.04
N THR A 56 36.29 -13.78 -13.57
CA THR A 56 36.61 -13.42 -12.18
C THR A 56 35.45 -12.77 -11.45
N SER A 57 34.32 -12.50 -12.11
CA SER A 57 33.19 -11.80 -11.48
C SER A 57 31.88 -12.02 -12.23
N VAL A 58 30.80 -12.19 -11.48
CA VAL A 58 29.43 -12.13 -11.95
C VAL A 58 28.74 -11.00 -11.20
N ILE A 59 28.17 -10.06 -11.96
CA ILE A 59 27.35 -8.98 -11.46
C ILE A 59 25.91 -9.27 -11.88
N ALA A 60 25.00 -9.29 -10.92
CA ALA A 60 23.59 -9.58 -11.17
C ALA A 60 22.65 -8.69 -10.36
N MET A 61 21.42 -8.55 -10.82
CA MET A 61 20.33 -7.94 -10.07
C MET A 61 19.51 -9.03 -9.38
N LEU A 62 19.18 -8.82 -8.12
CA LEU A 62 18.12 -9.54 -7.42
C LEU A 62 16.97 -8.56 -7.15
N GLU A 63 15.79 -8.88 -7.65
CA GLU A 63 14.57 -8.06 -7.58
C GLU A 63 13.46 -8.78 -6.80
N GLY A 64 12.33 -8.10 -6.60
CA GLY A 64 11.15 -8.69 -5.98
C GLY A 64 11.22 -8.82 -4.45
N LEU A 65 12.13 -8.09 -3.82
CA LEU A 65 12.18 -7.98 -2.36
C LEU A 65 11.24 -6.87 -1.89
N LYS A 66 10.79 -6.97 -0.63
CA LYS A 66 10.07 -5.89 0.06
C LYS A 66 10.99 -5.12 0.99
N GLY A 67 10.83 -3.79 1.02
CA GLY A 67 11.57 -2.88 1.89
C GLY A 67 11.36 -3.19 3.38
N GLY A 68 12.30 -2.77 4.22
CA GLY A 68 12.20 -2.90 5.69
C GLY A 68 12.35 -4.31 6.25
N HIS A 69 12.53 -5.34 5.42
CA HIS A 69 12.79 -6.71 5.86
C HIS A 69 14.28 -7.07 5.75
N THR A 70 14.70 -8.01 6.60
CA THR A 70 16.02 -8.65 6.53
C THR A 70 15.91 -10.02 5.88
N TYR A 71 16.74 -10.24 4.86
CA TYR A 71 16.75 -11.45 4.05
C TYR A 71 18.05 -12.24 4.23
N ASN A 72 17.91 -13.56 4.26
CA ASN A 72 19.01 -14.50 4.08
C ASN A 72 18.94 -15.05 2.65
N ILE A 73 20.07 -14.97 1.94
CA ILE A 73 20.14 -15.22 0.50
C ILE A 73 21.27 -16.22 0.24
N SER A 74 20.96 -17.30 -0.47
CA SER A 74 21.92 -18.30 -0.93
C SER A 74 21.97 -18.32 -2.46
N VAL A 75 23.08 -17.88 -3.05
CA VAL A 75 23.30 -17.87 -4.51
C VAL A 75 24.00 -19.14 -4.95
N TYR A 76 23.56 -19.73 -6.08
CA TYR A 76 24.16 -20.92 -6.67
C TYR A 76 23.98 -20.94 -8.19
N ALA A 77 24.88 -21.65 -8.87
CA ALA A 77 24.80 -21.91 -10.31
C ALA A 77 24.12 -23.25 -10.59
N ILE A 78 23.45 -23.35 -11.74
CA ILE A 78 22.86 -24.60 -12.23
C ILE A 78 23.45 -24.90 -13.61
N ASN A 79 23.89 -26.15 -13.81
CA ASN A 79 24.27 -26.71 -15.10
C ASN A 79 23.33 -27.88 -15.45
N SER A 80 23.63 -28.61 -16.52
CA SER A 80 22.82 -29.78 -16.94
C SER A 80 22.80 -30.95 -15.96
N ALA A 81 23.77 -31.02 -15.02
CA ALA A 81 23.81 -32.03 -13.97
C ALA A 81 23.06 -31.60 -12.69
N GLY A 82 22.77 -30.31 -12.52
CA GLY A 82 21.96 -29.78 -11.42
C GLY A 82 22.58 -28.57 -10.72
N ALA A 83 22.13 -28.33 -9.49
CA ALA A 83 22.55 -27.21 -8.66
C ALA A 83 23.93 -27.44 -8.03
N GLY A 84 24.80 -26.44 -8.15
CA GLY A 84 26.11 -26.42 -7.51
C GLY A 84 26.08 -25.95 -6.04
N PRO A 85 27.26 -25.73 -5.44
CA PRO A 85 27.37 -25.23 -4.07
C PRO A 85 26.78 -23.81 -3.93
N LYS A 86 26.30 -23.51 -2.72
CA LYS A 86 25.65 -22.24 -2.37
C LYS A 86 26.61 -21.31 -1.64
N VAL A 87 26.53 -20.01 -1.94
CA VAL A 87 27.22 -18.94 -1.19
C VAL A 87 26.17 -18.04 -0.54
N GLN A 88 26.32 -17.78 0.77
CA GLN A 88 25.32 -17.09 1.57
C GLN A 88 25.66 -15.63 1.83
N MET A 89 24.62 -14.81 2.00
CA MET A 89 24.70 -13.47 2.57
C MET A 89 23.42 -13.07 3.28
N ARG A 90 23.52 -11.98 4.03
CA ARG A 90 22.43 -11.33 4.73
C ARG A 90 22.35 -9.87 4.32
N ILE A 91 21.13 -9.36 4.12
CA ILE A 91 20.88 -7.95 3.79
C ILE A 91 19.57 -7.46 4.40
N THR A 92 19.57 -6.24 4.94
CA THR A 92 18.36 -5.53 5.36
C THR A 92 18.04 -4.45 4.32
N MET A 93 16.86 -4.51 3.72
CA MET A 93 16.39 -3.51 2.75
C MET A 93 15.94 -2.24 3.47
N ASP A 94 16.17 -1.09 2.84
CA ASP A 94 15.70 0.19 3.40
C ASP A 94 14.18 0.33 3.28
N ILE A 95 13.62 1.39 3.87
CA ILE A 95 12.19 1.71 3.81
C ILE A 95 12.01 3.03 3.07
N LYS A 96 10.99 3.09 2.21
CA LYS A 96 10.51 4.32 1.59
C LYS A 96 9.05 4.58 1.96
N ALA A 97 8.59 5.80 1.67
CA ALA A 97 7.17 6.11 1.76
C ALA A 97 6.34 5.10 0.94
N PRO A 98 5.14 4.71 1.39
CA PRO A 98 4.30 3.75 0.67
C PRO A 98 4.17 4.07 -0.82
N ALA A 99 4.16 3.06 -1.68
CA ALA A 99 4.03 3.30 -3.11
C ALA A 99 2.68 3.96 -3.43
N ARG A 100 2.68 4.96 -4.33
CA ARG A 100 1.42 5.57 -4.75
C ARG A 100 0.57 4.52 -5.49
N PRO A 101 -0.68 4.29 -5.09
CA PRO A 101 -1.56 3.34 -5.75
C PRO A 101 -1.95 3.86 -7.13
N LYS A 102 -2.11 2.93 -8.09
CA LYS A 102 -2.44 3.25 -9.49
C LYS A 102 -3.92 3.49 -9.73
N THR A 103 -4.78 3.04 -8.82
CA THR A 103 -6.22 3.20 -8.89
C THR A 103 -6.68 4.43 -8.12
N LYS A 104 -7.88 4.91 -8.44
CA LYS A 104 -8.60 5.89 -7.61
C LYS A 104 -9.53 5.19 -6.63
N PRO A 105 -9.81 5.80 -5.47
CA PRO A 105 -10.85 5.34 -4.56
C PRO A 105 -12.22 5.40 -5.24
N THR A 106 -13.05 4.37 -5.03
CA THR A 106 -14.38 4.28 -5.64
C THR A 106 -15.47 4.10 -4.59
N PRO A 107 -16.63 4.75 -4.79
CA PRO A 107 -17.81 4.49 -3.97
C PRO A 107 -18.47 3.17 -4.37
N ILE A 108 -19.35 2.66 -3.51
CA ILE A 108 -20.10 1.44 -3.76
C ILE A 108 -21.40 1.74 -4.53
N TYR A 109 -21.69 0.87 -5.49
CA TYR A 109 -22.95 0.83 -6.23
C TYR A 109 -23.73 -0.42 -5.80
N ASP A 110 -25.04 -0.29 -5.70
CA ASP A 110 -25.92 -1.44 -5.49
C ASP A 110 -26.03 -2.31 -6.76
N ALA A 111 -26.74 -3.44 -6.65
CA ALA A 111 -26.94 -4.38 -7.75
C ALA A 111 -27.64 -3.77 -8.98
N THR A 112 -28.28 -2.60 -8.84
CA THR A 112 -28.94 -1.86 -9.93
C THR A 112 -28.02 -0.84 -10.60
N GLY A 113 -26.79 -0.69 -10.10
CA GLY A 113 -25.85 0.34 -10.57
C GLY A 113 -26.11 1.72 -9.96
N LYS A 114 -26.94 1.82 -8.91
CA LYS A 114 -27.19 3.08 -8.21
C LYS A 114 -26.21 3.24 -7.06
N LEU A 115 -25.74 4.46 -6.90
CA LEU A 115 -24.77 4.81 -5.87
C LEU A 115 -25.36 4.68 -4.45
N LEU A 116 -24.64 4.02 -3.54
CA LEU A 116 -25.02 3.90 -2.13
C LEU A 116 -24.67 5.16 -1.34
N VAL A 117 -25.51 6.19 -1.51
CA VAL A 117 -25.40 7.51 -0.84
C VAL A 117 -26.71 7.92 -0.19
N THR A 118 -26.61 8.70 0.89
CA THR A 118 -27.75 9.36 1.55
C THR A 118 -27.58 10.88 1.51
N SER A 119 -28.43 11.62 2.23
CA SER A 119 -28.24 13.06 2.43
C SER A 119 -27.02 13.41 3.27
N THR A 120 -26.47 12.45 4.01
CA THR A 120 -25.38 12.66 4.98
C THR A 120 -24.26 11.64 4.89
N THR A 121 -24.35 10.64 4.03
CA THR A 121 -23.36 9.56 3.96
C THR A 121 -22.99 9.15 2.54
N ILE A 122 -21.76 8.64 2.40
CA ILE A 122 -21.24 8.00 1.19
C ILE A 122 -20.65 6.65 1.59
N THR A 123 -21.07 5.57 0.93
CA THR A 123 -20.53 4.24 1.18
C THR A 123 -19.38 3.95 0.22
N ILE A 124 -18.24 3.54 0.77
CA ILE A 124 -17.03 3.18 0.03
C ILE A 124 -16.54 1.78 0.44
N ARG A 125 -15.66 1.19 -0.36
CA ARG A 125 -14.94 -0.02 0.06
C ARG A 125 -13.90 0.35 1.11
N MET A 126 -13.69 -0.50 2.12
CA MET A 126 -12.58 -0.32 3.03
C MET A 126 -11.25 -0.29 2.24
N PRO A 127 -10.32 0.62 2.59
CA PRO A 127 -9.06 0.78 1.87
C PRO A 127 -8.00 -0.27 2.26
N ILE A 128 -8.42 -1.46 2.69
CA ILE A 128 -7.54 -2.58 3.03
C ILE A 128 -6.91 -3.09 1.74
N CYS A 129 -5.59 -3.28 1.73
CA CYS A 129 -4.84 -3.69 0.56
C CYS A 129 -4.96 -2.75 -0.65
N TYR A 130 -5.38 -1.51 -0.42
CA TYR A 130 -5.37 -0.49 -1.44
C TYR A 130 -3.93 -0.05 -1.81
N TYR A 131 -3.03 -0.12 -0.83
CA TYR A 131 -1.60 0.11 -1.00
C TYR A 131 -0.84 -1.21 -0.90
N ASN A 132 0.17 -1.38 -1.75
CA ASN A 132 1.16 -2.43 -1.56
C ASN A 132 2.18 -2.02 -0.49
N ASP A 133 2.80 -3.02 0.11
CA ASP A 133 3.84 -2.93 1.13
C ASP A 133 5.25 -3.15 0.54
N ASP A 134 5.42 -2.99 -0.78
CA ASP A 134 6.71 -3.23 -1.46
C ASP A 134 7.80 -2.28 -0.96
N HIS A 135 7.41 -1.05 -0.61
CA HIS A 135 8.31 -0.06 0.00
C HIS A 135 8.54 -0.25 1.50
N GLY A 136 7.88 -1.25 2.10
CA GLY A 136 7.99 -1.63 3.49
C GLY A 136 6.64 -1.67 4.23
N PRO A 137 6.64 -2.11 5.50
CA PRO A 137 5.43 -2.34 6.26
C PRO A 137 4.57 -1.08 6.44
N ILE A 138 3.28 -1.19 6.09
CA ILE A 138 2.30 -0.12 6.27
C ILE A 138 1.67 -0.25 7.66
N LYS A 139 1.74 0.83 8.46
CA LYS A 139 1.18 0.88 9.80
C LYS A 139 -0.34 1.05 9.76
N ASN A 140 -0.82 2.02 8.99
CA ASN A 140 -2.25 2.28 8.85
C ASN A 140 -2.61 2.94 7.50
N VAL A 141 -3.89 2.85 7.15
CA VAL A 141 -4.51 3.57 6.04
C VAL A 141 -5.69 4.38 6.54
N GLN A 142 -5.66 5.69 6.32
CA GLN A 142 -6.68 6.63 6.75
C GLN A 142 -7.52 7.11 5.57
N VAL A 143 -8.77 7.50 5.83
CA VAL A 143 -9.69 8.08 4.84
C VAL A 143 -9.75 9.59 5.03
N LEU A 144 -9.47 10.34 3.97
CA LEU A 144 -9.58 11.79 3.92
C LEU A 144 -10.75 12.19 3.04
N VAL A 145 -11.53 13.16 3.49
CA VAL A 145 -12.73 13.64 2.80
C VAL A 145 -12.69 15.16 2.69
N THR A 146 -13.20 15.72 1.59
CA THR A 146 -13.33 17.17 1.40
C THR A 146 -14.54 17.50 0.54
N GLU A 147 -15.15 18.67 0.74
CA GLU A 147 -16.13 19.21 -0.22
C GLU A 147 -15.43 19.59 -1.53
N ALA A 148 -16.10 19.41 -2.66
CA ALA A 148 -15.61 19.88 -3.95
C ALA A 148 -15.39 21.39 -3.94
N GLY A 149 -14.24 21.83 -4.43
CA GLY A 149 -13.73 23.20 -4.34
C GLY A 149 -12.68 23.40 -3.24
N ALA A 150 -12.61 22.51 -2.24
CA ALA A 150 -11.63 22.57 -1.15
C ALA A 150 -10.49 21.54 -1.29
N GLN A 151 -10.41 20.79 -2.40
CA GLN A 151 -9.40 19.74 -2.61
C GLN A 151 -7.95 20.25 -2.73
N HIS A 152 -7.77 21.53 -3.01
CA HIS A 152 -6.45 22.17 -3.15
C HIS A 152 -5.95 22.79 -1.84
N ASP A 153 -6.74 22.77 -0.76
CA ASP A 153 -6.25 23.18 0.56
C ASP A 153 -5.34 22.08 1.12
N GLY A 154 -4.06 22.38 1.29
CA GLY A 154 -3.06 21.44 1.81
C GLY A 154 -3.19 21.17 3.31
N ASN A 155 -3.95 22.00 4.04
CA ASN A 155 -4.11 21.87 5.48
C ASN A 155 -5.30 20.96 5.80
N VAL A 156 -4.99 19.81 6.39
CA VAL A 156 -5.99 18.90 6.92
C VAL A 156 -6.51 19.44 8.26
N THR A 157 -7.82 19.45 8.44
CA THR A 157 -8.50 19.91 9.66
C THR A 157 -9.33 18.79 10.30
N LYS A 158 -10.04 19.11 11.37
CA LYS A 158 -11.02 18.24 12.02
C LYS A 158 -12.38 18.36 11.35
N TRP A 159 -13.20 17.30 11.45
CA TRP A 159 -14.54 17.28 10.84
C TRP A 159 -15.37 18.50 11.24
N TYR A 160 -15.32 18.90 12.51
CA TYR A 160 -16.11 20.03 13.03
C TYR A 160 -15.84 21.33 12.28
N ASP A 161 -14.57 21.70 12.08
CA ASP A 161 -14.18 22.91 11.37
C ASP A 161 -14.51 22.83 9.87
N ALA A 162 -14.29 21.67 9.25
CA ALA A 162 -14.66 21.46 7.85
C ALA A 162 -16.18 21.58 7.65
N TYR A 163 -16.96 21.15 8.64
CA TYR A 163 -18.42 21.15 8.58
C TYR A 163 -19.02 22.54 8.89
N PHE A 164 -18.68 23.15 10.03
CA PHE A 164 -19.32 24.38 10.51
C PHE A 164 -18.62 25.67 10.07
N ASN A 165 -17.30 25.63 9.84
CA ASN A 165 -16.51 26.83 9.57
C ASN A 165 -16.19 26.95 8.08
N LYS A 166 -15.05 26.40 7.65
CA LYS A 166 -14.55 26.49 6.27
C LYS A 166 -14.30 25.09 5.73
N PRO A 167 -14.91 24.71 4.59
CA PRO A 167 -14.64 23.42 3.97
C PRO A 167 -13.15 23.23 3.69
N ARG A 168 -12.62 22.12 4.19
CA ARG A 168 -11.21 21.69 4.10
C ARG A 168 -11.14 20.17 4.16
N PRO A 169 -10.06 19.54 3.67
CA PRO A 169 -9.84 18.12 3.88
C PRO A 169 -9.78 17.78 5.37
N TYR A 170 -10.37 16.65 5.77
CA TYR A 170 -10.31 16.14 7.14
C TYR A 170 -10.21 14.61 7.14
N PHE A 171 -9.63 14.06 8.20
CA PHE A 171 -9.62 12.61 8.43
C PHE A 171 -10.94 12.17 9.06
N THR A 172 -11.48 11.05 8.60
CA THR A 172 -12.69 10.46 9.17
C THR A 172 -12.38 9.39 10.23
N ASN A 173 -11.12 8.96 10.35
CA ASN A 173 -10.69 7.91 11.28
C ASN A 173 -9.19 8.03 11.63
N GLU A 174 -8.80 7.36 12.72
CA GLU A 174 -7.41 7.25 13.19
C GLU A 174 -6.52 6.32 12.35
N GLY A 175 -7.13 5.49 11.49
CA GLY A 175 -6.46 4.60 10.55
C GLY A 175 -6.86 3.14 10.71
N PHE A 176 -7.11 2.49 9.59
CA PHE A 176 -7.32 1.05 9.51
C PHE A 176 -5.97 0.33 9.43
N PRO A 177 -5.81 -0.86 10.05
CA PRO A 177 -4.64 -1.68 9.83
C PRO A 177 -4.56 -2.10 8.36
N ASN A 178 -3.34 -2.29 7.83
CA ASN A 178 -3.13 -2.86 6.50
C ASN A 178 -2.56 -4.28 6.65
N PRO A 179 -3.39 -5.33 6.67
CA PRO A 179 -2.92 -6.70 6.77
C PRO A 179 -2.05 -7.09 5.57
N PRO A 180 -1.22 -8.15 5.68
CA PRO A 180 -0.46 -8.68 4.54
C PRO A 180 -1.38 -9.04 3.38
N CYS A 181 -1.19 -8.35 2.26
CA CYS A 181 -2.01 -8.53 1.07
C CYS A 181 -1.52 -9.75 0.29
N THR A 182 -2.30 -10.83 0.32
CA THR A 182 -1.98 -12.06 -0.42
C THR A 182 -2.32 -11.87 -1.89
N GLU A 183 -1.35 -12.15 -2.77
CA GLU A 183 -1.59 -12.18 -4.22
C GLU A 183 -2.71 -13.18 -4.53
N GLY A 184 -3.66 -12.77 -5.38
CA GLY A 184 -4.84 -13.58 -5.73
C GLY A 184 -6.10 -13.33 -4.90
N LYS A 185 -6.03 -12.54 -3.81
CA LYS A 185 -7.23 -12.00 -3.12
C LYS A 185 -7.60 -10.59 -3.57
N THR A 186 -7.41 -10.28 -4.84
CA THR A 186 -8.24 -9.25 -5.51
C THR A 186 -9.70 -9.70 -5.64
N LYS A 187 -10.00 -10.96 -5.31
CA LYS A 187 -11.36 -11.47 -5.14
C LYS A 187 -11.78 -11.36 -3.68
N PHE A 188 -12.41 -10.23 -3.38
CA PHE A 188 -13.18 -9.96 -2.17
C PHE A 188 -14.05 -11.16 -1.81
N SER A 189 -13.67 -11.87 -0.75
CA SER A 189 -14.42 -12.99 -0.20
C SER A 189 -15.63 -12.46 0.56
N GLY A 190 -16.82 -12.47 -0.06
CA GLY A 190 -18.15 -12.65 0.55
C GLY A 190 -18.70 -11.61 1.55
N ASN A 191 -17.87 -10.98 2.36
CA ASN A 191 -18.21 -9.87 3.24
C ASN A 191 -17.43 -8.66 2.74
N GLU A 192 -18.03 -7.87 1.85
CA GLU A 192 -17.44 -6.59 1.49
C GLU A 192 -17.36 -5.74 2.76
N GLU A 193 -16.15 -5.61 3.29
CA GLU A 193 -15.86 -4.69 4.37
C GLU A 193 -16.05 -3.26 3.80
N ILE A 194 -17.22 -2.68 4.08
CA ILE A 194 -17.60 -1.33 3.65
C ILE A 194 -17.21 -0.30 4.72
N TYR A 195 -16.95 0.92 4.28
CA TYR A 195 -16.82 2.08 5.16
C TYR A 195 -17.83 3.15 4.77
N ILE A 196 -18.63 3.60 5.74
CA ILE A 196 -19.66 4.61 5.52
C ILE A 196 -19.10 5.95 6.02
N ILE A 197 -18.70 6.81 5.08
CA ILE A 197 -18.30 8.18 5.38
C ILE A 197 -19.54 8.93 5.89
N GLY A 198 -19.39 9.63 7.01
CA GLY A 198 -20.43 10.44 7.64
C GLY A 198 -21.40 9.68 8.54
N ALA A 199 -21.03 8.48 9.00
CA ALA A 199 -21.90 7.64 9.80
C ALA A 199 -21.99 8.03 11.28
N ASP A 200 -21.06 8.83 11.80
CA ASP A 200 -20.97 9.11 13.24
C ASP A 200 -21.72 10.38 13.64
N ASN A 201 -22.96 10.22 14.11
CA ASN A 201 -23.75 11.35 14.59
C ASN A 201 -23.26 11.91 15.93
N ALA A 202 -22.41 11.20 16.68
CA ALA A 202 -21.86 11.71 17.94
C ALA A 202 -20.94 12.92 17.70
N CYS A 203 -20.41 13.10 16.48
CA CYS A 203 -19.65 14.29 16.10
C CYS A 203 -20.45 15.59 16.25
N MET A 204 -21.80 15.53 16.21
CA MET A 204 -22.68 16.69 16.41
C MET A 204 -22.88 17.06 17.89
N ILE A 205 -22.43 16.21 18.82
CA ILE A 205 -22.60 16.44 20.26
C ILE A 205 -21.53 17.44 20.73
N PRO A 206 -21.91 18.52 21.44
CA PRO A 206 -20.94 19.44 22.03
C PRO A 206 -19.91 18.72 22.92
N GLY A 207 -18.64 19.11 22.83
CA GLY A 207 -17.51 18.45 23.49
C GLY A 207 -16.73 17.46 22.61
N ASN A 208 -17.20 17.18 21.38
CA ASN A 208 -16.48 16.36 20.39
C ASN A 208 -15.77 17.18 19.31
N GLU A 209 -15.68 18.50 19.47
CA GLU A 209 -15.21 19.42 18.43
C GLU A 209 -13.74 19.21 18.07
N ASP A 210 -12.90 18.76 19.01
CA ASP A 210 -11.45 18.61 18.85
C ASP A 210 -10.99 17.22 18.38
N ARG A 211 -11.91 16.27 18.24
CA ARG A 211 -11.58 14.87 17.91
C ARG A 211 -11.60 14.61 16.40
N VAL A 212 -10.81 13.63 15.97
CA VAL A 212 -11.01 13.01 14.65
C VAL A 212 -12.37 12.31 14.66
N CYS A 213 -13.22 12.62 13.69
CA CYS A 213 -14.62 12.21 13.75
C CYS A 213 -15.19 11.95 12.35
N ASN A 214 -15.94 10.85 12.19
CA ASN A 214 -16.58 10.49 10.92
C ASN A 214 -17.99 11.11 10.80
N GLY A 215 -18.08 12.41 11.02
CA GLY A 215 -19.37 13.07 11.19
C GLY A 215 -20.14 13.26 9.89
N PRO A 216 -21.47 13.46 9.96
CA PRO A 216 -22.35 13.50 8.81
C PRO A 216 -21.93 14.54 7.77
N LEU A 217 -22.16 14.21 6.51
CA LEU A 217 -21.95 15.08 5.36
C LEU A 217 -23.13 16.04 5.17
N LYS A 218 -22.90 17.13 4.43
CA LYS A 218 -23.96 18.09 4.08
C LYS A 218 -24.79 17.56 2.90
N PRO A 219 -26.11 17.79 2.89
CA PRO A 219 -26.99 17.38 1.80
C PRO A 219 -26.74 18.19 0.51
N LYS A 220 -26.99 17.58 -0.65
CA LYS A 220 -26.84 18.17 -2.00
C LYS A 220 -25.44 18.72 -2.31
N LYS A 221 -24.41 18.28 -1.58
CA LYS A 221 -23.02 18.70 -1.76
C LYS A 221 -22.22 17.62 -2.47
N GLN A 222 -21.23 18.06 -3.24
CA GLN A 222 -20.26 17.16 -3.87
C GLN A 222 -19.05 17.01 -2.95
N TYR A 223 -18.58 15.79 -2.79
CA TYR A 223 -17.42 15.42 -2.00
C TYR A 223 -16.42 14.64 -2.85
N LEU A 224 -15.15 14.75 -2.48
CA LEU A 224 -14.09 13.88 -2.94
C LEU A 224 -13.47 13.20 -1.73
N PHE A 225 -12.97 11.98 -1.90
CA PHE A 225 -12.23 11.28 -0.86
C PHE A 225 -10.95 10.67 -1.42
N LYS A 226 -9.94 10.57 -0.57
CA LYS A 226 -8.66 9.91 -0.87
C LYS A 226 -8.19 9.10 0.32
N PHE A 227 -7.23 8.24 0.11
CA PHE A 227 -6.61 7.47 1.18
C PHE A 227 -5.21 7.99 1.45
N ARG A 228 -4.73 7.80 2.68
CA ARG A 228 -3.35 8.02 3.09
C ARG A 228 -2.83 6.77 3.76
N ALA A 229 -1.78 6.17 3.21
CA ALA A 229 -1.03 5.14 3.91
C ALA A 229 0.15 5.77 4.65
N THR A 230 0.37 5.34 5.88
CA THR A 230 1.55 5.72 6.68
C THR A 230 2.32 4.45 7.05
N ASN A 231 3.62 4.41 6.80
CA ASN A 231 4.47 3.28 7.15
C ASN A 231 4.93 3.33 8.62
N ILE A 232 5.61 2.27 9.07
CA ILE A 232 6.12 2.17 10.45
C ILE A 232 7.16 3.26 10.81
N MET A 233 7.76 3.92 9.81
CA MET A 233 8.68 5.05 9.99
C MET A 233 7.97 6.40 10.01
N GLY A 234 6.64 6.45 9.87
CA GLY A 234 5.86 7.69 9.83
C GLY A 234 5.86 8.41 8.47
N GLN A 235 6.49 7.84 7.44
CA GLN A 235 6.41 8.37 6.08
C GLN A 235 5.05 8.00 5.49
N PHE A 236 4.47 8.90 4.69
CA PHE A 236 3.12 8.70 4.14
C PHE A 236 3.04 8.94 2.64
N THR A 237 2.00 8.41 2.02
CA THR A 237 1.65 8.72 0.63
C THR A 237 0.13 8.74 0.46
N ASP A 238 -0.35 9.80 -0.17
CA ASP A 238 -1.75 9.97 -0.52
C ASP A 238 -2.05 9.32 -1.87
N SER A 239 -3.24 8.72 -1.99
CA SER A 239 -3.81 8.38 -3.29
C SER A 239 -4.28 9.64 -4.02
N ASP A 240 -4.61 9.48 -5.30
CA ASP A 240 -5.44 10.47 -5.96
C ASP A 240 -6.83 10.52 -5.32
N TYR A 241 -7.51 11.65 -5.49
CA TYR A 241 -8.92 11.77 -5.12
C TYR A 241 -9.80 10.87 -6.00
N SER A 242 -10.89 10.38 -5.40
CA SER A 242 -12.02 9.77 -6.10
C SER A 242 -12.60 10.73 -7.13
N ASP A 243 -13.45 10.21 -8.01
CA ASP A 243 -14.34 11.08 -8.77
C ASP A 243 -15.38 11.73 -7.82
N PRO A 244 -15.92 12.92 -8.14
CA PRO A 244 -16.84 13.63 -7.26
C PRO A 244 -18.13 12.85 -7.00
N VAL A 245 -18.53 12.75 -5.73
CA VAL A 245 -19.75 12.08 -5.30
C VAL A 245 -20.72 13.08 -4.67
N LYS A 246 -21.96 13.12 -5.15
CA LYS A 246 -22.98 14.04 -4.65
C LYS A 246 -23.89 13.35 -3.63
N THR A 247 -24.03 13.94 -2.43
CA THR A 247 -25.03 13.53 -1.43
C THR A 247 -26.44 13.90 -1.87
N LEU A 248 -27.43 13.15 -1.39
CA LEU A 248 -28.85 13.39 -1.69
C LEU A 248 -29.39 14.63 -0.96
N GLY A 249 -30.60 15.06 -1.35
CA GLY A 249 -31.36 16.02 -0.56
C GLY A 249 -31.93 15.39 0.71
N LYS A 250 -32.20 16.19 1.75
CA LYS A 250 -33.01 15.75 2.87
C LYS A 250 -34.40 15.36 2.35
N ILE A 251 -34.88 14.20 2.74
CA ILE A 251 -36.28 13.82 2.54
C ILE A 251 -37.03 14.44 3.71
N TYR A 252 -37.84 15.46 3.43
CA TYR A 252 -38.83 15.91 4.39
C TYR A 252 -40.05 15.03 4.18
N SER A 253 -40.34 14.15 5.14
CA SER A 253 -41.66 13.50 5.18
C SER A 253 -42.68 14.62 5.39
N VAL A 254 -43.49 14.88 4.36
CA VAL A 254 -44.69 15.71 4.52
C VAL A 254 -45.66 14.83 5.31
N ILE A 255 -45.80 15.15 6.61
CA ILE A 255 -46.83 14.58 7.48
C ILE A 255 -48.09 15.42 7.28
#